data_AF-A0A9N9QLY2-F1
#
_entry.id   AF-A0A9N9QLY2-F1
#
_cell.length_a   1.000
_cell.length_b   1.000
_cell.length_c   1.000
_cell.angle_alpha   90.00
_cell.angle_beta   90.00
_cell.angle_gamma   90.00
#
_symmetry.space_group_name_H-M   'P 1'
#
loop_
_entity.id
_entity.type
_entity.pdbx_description
1 polymer ?
#
loop_
_entity_poly.entity_id
_entity_poly.type
_entity_poly.pdbx_seq_one_letter_code
_entity_poly.pdbx_strand_id
1 'polypeptide(L)'
;MAKAALEAMNELDLFGARGGPYSVIHVLTDEAQKCQAVLQSMLPRESSSKEIDSGLLAVISYPAFAVDDPNVINMTKETIVEKLLGKYGCKRFLRDGFKTPKEDPNRLYYEPWELRMFEHIECEWPMFYCYLILDALFTGDRDAALEYSERLDEIMIKTEDGTKLVPELYAVPAELVPAEYKEPGTQRRIPLGQSPFLWAQSLYIIGKLLQEKFLAPGELDPLNRRLCAEKKPDVVVQVVILAEDVEIKNKLAEHDILVQTVAEVAPIEVS
;
A
#
# COMPACT_ATOMS: atom_id res chain seq x y z
N MET A 1 7.06 -1.32 -8.05
CA MET A 1 7.68 -0.18 -7.34
C MET A 1 8.32 0.85 -8.28
N ALA A 2 9.16 0.46 -9.25
CA ALA A 2 9.90 1.41 -10.09
C ALA A 2 9.01 2.46 -10.81
N LYS A 3 7.88 2.04 -11.43
CA LYS A 3 6.90 2.96 -12.02
C LYS A 3 6.47 4.06 -11.05
N ALA A 4 6.05 3.68 -9.84
CA ALA A 4 5.57 4.62 -8.85
C ALA A 4 6.65 5.61 -8.40
N ALA A 5 7.89 5.14 -8.26
CA ALA A 5 9.03 6.01 -7.96
C ALA A 5 9.32 6.99 -9.11
N LEU A 6 9.34 6.51 -10.36
CA LEU A 6 9.55 7.34 -11.55
C LEU A 6 8.51 8.45 -11.66
N GLU A 7 7.24 8.11 -11.47
CA GLU A 7 6.16 9.08 -11.51
C GLU A 7 6.16 10.04 -10.31
N ALA A 8 6.53 9.57 -9.12
CA ALA A 8 6.62 10.42 -7.93
C ALA A 8 7.81 11.40 -7.97
N MET A 9 8.89 11.03 -8.66
CA MET A 9 10.06 11.90 -8.84
C MET A 9 9.88 12.91 -9.97
N ASN A 10 8.93 12.70 -10.89
CA ASN A 10 8.75 13.62 -12.00
C ASN A 10 8.25 14.98 -11.48
N GLU A 11 8.91 16.05 -11.92
CA GLU A 11 8.67 17.45 -11.49
C GLU A 11 8.98 17.70 -10.00
N LEU A 12 9.71 16.81 -9.34
CA LEU A 12 10.15 17.02 -7.96
C LEU A 12 11.31 18.02 -7.92
N ASP A 13 11.11 19.15 -7.26
CA ASP A 13 12.19 20.10 -6.94
C ASP A 13 12.91 19.69 -5.65
N LEU A 14 14.19 19.31 -5.78
CA LEU A 14 15.04 18.88 -4.67
C LEU A 14 15.25 19.94 -3.58
N PHE A 15 15.10 21.23 -3.90
CA PHE A 15 15.27 22.33 -2.94
C PHE A 15 13.97 23.10 -2.68
N GLY A 16 12.83 22.59 -3.17
CA GLY A 16 11.52 23.20 -3.00
C GLY A 16 11.51 24.68 -3.40
N ALA A 17 10.99 25.55 -2.53
CA ALA A 17 10.88 26.99 -2.81
C ALA A 17 12.23 27.73 -3.06
N ARG A 18 13.37 27.10 -2.77
CA ARG A 18 14.72 27.66 -3.02
C ARG A 18 15.39 27.04 -4.25
N GLY A 19 14.73 26.10 -4.91
CA GLY A 19 15.21 25.48 -6.12
C GLY A 19 15.07 26.36 -7.35
N GLY A 20 15.74 25.95 -8.42
CA GLY A 20 15.61 26.56 -9.73
C GLY A 20 15.37 25.47 -10.78
N PRO A 21 15.23 25.82 -12.06
CA PRO A 21 14.94 24.83 -13.12
C PRO A 21 15.93 23.65 -13.19
N TYR A 22 17.16 23.85 -12.71
CA TYR A 22 18.20 22.80 -12.68
C TYR A 22 18.09 21.82 -11.50
N SER A 23 17.26 22.10 -10.49
CA SER A 23 17.03 21.20 -9.34
C SER A 23 15.77 20.36 -9.45
N VAL A 24 15.02 20.51 -10.55
CA VAL A 24 13.82 19.74 -10.85
C VAL A 24 14.22 18.44 -11.53
N ILE A 25 13.77 17.32 -10.97
CA ILE A 25 13.93 16.01 -11.60
C ILE A 25 12.88 15.87 -12.70
N HIS A 26 13.32 15.61 -13.92
CA HIS A 26 12.44 15.27 -15.03
C HIS A 26 12.63 13.81 -15.39
N VAL A 27 11.52 13.07 -15.40
CA VAL A 27 11.51 11.66 -15.77
C VAL A 27 10.90 11.53 -17.16
N LEU A 28 11.58 10.79 -18.03
CA LEU A 28 11.07 10.50 -19.36
C LEU A 28 9.79 9.66 -19.24
N THR A 29 8.69 10.16 -19.79
CA THR A 29 7.37 9.52 -19.74
C THR A 29 7.40 8.09 -20.30
N ASP A 30 8.26 7.85 -21.29
CA ASP A 30 8.44 6.54 -21.93
C ASP A 30 8.89 5.45 -20.94
N GLU A 31 9.70 5.79 -19.93
CA GLU A 31 10.18 4.82 -18.93
C GLU A 31 9.07 4.40 -17.97
N ALA A 32 8.20 5.35 -17.58
CA ALA A 32 7.02 5.03 -16.78
C ALA A 32 6.03 4.16 -17.58
N GLN A 33 5.81 4.47 -18.86
CA GLN A 33 4.93 3.71 -19.75
C GLN A 33 5.44 2.28 -19.99
N LYS A 34 6.76 2.09 -20.17
CA LYS A 34 7.36 0.74 -20.25
C LYS A 34 7.07 -0.07 -18.99
N CYS A 35 7.25 0.54 -17.82
CA CYS A 35 6.96 -0.13 -16.56
C CYS A 35 5.46 -0.45 -16.41
N GLN A 36 4.57 0.42 -16.88
CA GLN A 36 3.12 0.17 -16.89
C GLN A 36 2.75 -1.04 -17.77
N ALA A 37 3.28 -1.11 -19.00
CA ALA A 37 3.04 -2.24 -19.90
C ALA A 37 3.52 -3.57 -19.30
N VAL A 38 4.66 -3.54 -18.60
CA VAL A 38 5.18 -4.71 -17.87
C VAL A 38 4.24 -5.12 -16.74
N LEU A 39 3.74 -4.17 -15.92
CA LEU A 39 2.81 -4.48 -14.83
C LEU A 39 1.50 -5.07 -15.36
N GLN A 40 0.94 -4.50 -16.42
CA GLN A 40 -0.30 -4.99 -17.04
C GLN A 40 -0.15 -6.38 -17.67
N SER A 41 1.02 -6.71 -18.19
CA SER A 41 1.26 -8.01 -18.84
C SER A 41 1.66 -9.12 -17.86
N MET A 42 2.34 -8.78 -16.77
CA MET A 42 2.79 -9.78 -15.80
C MET A 42 1.71 -10.11 -14.76
N LEU A 43 1.00 -9.11 -14.23
CA LEU A 43 0.04 -9.34 -13.16
C LEU A 43 -1.11 -10.29 -13.59
N PRO A 44 -1.49 -11.23 -12.72
CA PRO A 44 -1.18 -11.30 -11.29
C PRO A 44 0.16 -12.00 -10.98
N ARG A 45 0.92 -12.45 -11.99
CA ARG A 45 2.21 -13.12 -11.77
C ARG A 45 3.31 -12.14 -11.43
N GLU A 46 4.20 -12.56 -10.54
CA GLU A 46 5.36 -11.75 -10.16
C GLU A 46 6.49 -11.88 -11.17
N SER A 47 6.75 -13.09 -11.67
CA SER A 47 7.80 -13.35 -12.66
C SER A 47 7.52 -14.60 -13.49
N SER A 48 8.39 -14.90 -14.45
CA SER A 48 8.28 -16.11 -15.27
C SER A 48 8.44 -17.41 -14.45
N SER A 49 9.13 -17.36 -13.31
CA SER A 49 9.38 -18.51 -12.45
C SER A 49 8.53 -18.54 -11.17
N LYS A 50 7.95 -17.41 -10.76
CA LYS A 50 7.05 -17.31 -9.61
C LYS A 50 5.64 -16.94 -10.03
N GLU A 51 4.71 -17.84 -9.74
CA GLU A 51 3.32 -17.71 -10.17
C GLU A 51 2.59 -16.54 -9.48
N ILE A 52 2.82 -16.32 -8.18
CA ILE A 52 2.17 -15.28 -7.39
C ILE A 52 3.02 -14.94 -6.16
N ASP A 53 3.03 -13.68 -5.73
CA ASP A 53 3.75 -13.21 -4.53
C ASP A 53 2.88 -12.18 -3.76
N SER A 54 2.76 -12.35 -2.44
CA SER A 54 1.99 -11.44 -1.58
C SER A 54 2.59 -10.03 -1.50
N GLY A 55 3.87 -9.86 -1.81
CA GLY A 55 4.53 -8.56 -1.94
C GLY A 55 3.93 -7.69 -3.05
N LEU A 56 3.18 -8.27 -3.99
CA LEU A 56 2.42 -7.51 -4.97
C LEU A 56 1.33 -6.63 -4.35
N LEU A 57 0.86 -6.93 -3.12
CA LEU A 57 -0.04 -6.04 -2.37
C LEU A 57 0.55 -4.63 -2.21
N ALA A 58 1.85 -4.53 -1.93
CA ALA A 58 2.56 -3.25 -1.81
C ALA A 58 2.71 -2.51 -3.16
N VAL A 59 2.51 -3.21 -4.28
CA VAL A 59 2.59 -2.67 -5.65
C VAL A 59 1.23 -2.17 -6.12
N ILE A 60 0.18 -2.98 -5.94
CA ILE A 60 -1.19 -2.65 -6.37
C ILE A 60 -1.87 -1.66 -5.41
N SER A 61 -1.42 -1.58 -4.16
CA SER A 61 -1.98 -0.75 -3.11
C SER A 61 -0.89 0.08 -2.41
N TYR A 62 -1.13 0.51 -1.17
CA TYR A 62 -0.15 1.23 -0.37
C TYR A 62 1.12 0.40 -0.16
N PRO A 63 2.32 0.98 -0.37
CA PRO A 63 2.57 2.40 -0.59
C PRO A 63 2.69 2.84 -2.06
N ALA A 64 2.75 1.91 -3.02
CA ALA A 64 3.15 2.28 -4.37
C ALA A 64 2.03 2.86 -5.22
N PHE A 65 0.83 2.28 -5.15
CA PHE A 65 -0.27 2.55 -6.07
C PHE A 65 0.25 2.60 -7.52
N ALA A 66 0.95 1.54 -7.92
CA ALA A 66 1.66 1.49 -9.19
C ALA A 66 0.76 0.99 -10.35
N VAL A 67 -0.41 0.42 -10.05
CA VAL A 67 -1.31 -0.12 -11.06
C VAL A 67 -2.55 0.76 -11.11
N ASP A 68 -2.96 1.14 -12.32
CA ASP A 68 -4.07 2.07 -12.51
C ASP A 68 -5.37 1.37 -12.92
N ASP A 69 -5.30 0.12 -13.40
CA ASP A 69 -6.47 -0.66 -13.86
C ASP A 69 -7.13 -1.39 -12.67
N PRO A 70 -8.36 -1.03 -12.28
CA PRO A 70 -9.06 -1.66 -11.17
C PRO A 70 -9.29 -3.16 -11.35
N ASN A 71 -9.47 -3.63 -12.59
CA ASN A 71 -9.67 -5.05 -12.86
C ASN A 71 -8.40 -5.85 -12.55
N VAL A 72 -7.24 -5.32 -12.94
CA VAL A 72 -5.94 -5.96 -12.66
C VAL A 72 -5.65 -5.94 -11.16
N ILE A 73 -5.95 -4.83 -10.47
CA ILE A 73 -5.81 -4.72 -9.01
C ILE A 73 -6.65 -5.77 -8.30
N ASN A 74 -7.95 -5.83 -8.61
CA ASN A 74 -8.88 -6.76 -7.96
C ASN A 74 -8.52 -8.22 -8.26
N MET A 75 -8.28 -8.57 -9.53
CA MET A 75 -7.83 -9.91 -9.92
C MET A 75 -6.55 -10.33 -9.19
N THR A 76 -5.58 -9.41 -9.07
CA THR A 76 -4.31 -9.69 -8.37
C THR A 76 -4.57 -9.93 -6.89
N LYS A 77 -5.36 -9.07 -6.24
CA LYS A 77 -5.71 -9.20 -4.83
C LYS A 77 -6.46 -10.51 -4.54
N GLU A 78 -7.47 -10.83 -5.34
CA GLU A 78 -8.24 -12.08 -5.22
C GLU A 78 -7.33 -13.29 -5.39
N THR A 79 -6.44 -13.29 -6.39
CA THR A 79 -5.48 -14.39 -6.59
C THR A 79 -4.54 -14.58 -5.40
N ILE A 80 -4.06 -13.48 -4.79
CA ILE A 80 -3.24 -13.53 -3.57
C ILE A 80 -4.04 -14.10 -2.41
N VAL A 81 -5.27 -13.61 -2.20
CA VAL A 81 -6.14 -14.06 -1.11
C VAL A 81 -6.49 -15.54 -1.26
N GLU A 82 -6.84 -15.99 -2.46
CA GLU A 82 -7.22 -17.38 -2.72
C GLU A 82 -6.06 -18.36 -2.54
N LYS A 83 -4.85 -17.99 -2.98
CA LYS A 83 -3.70 -18.93 -3.02
C LYS A 83 -2.78 -18.83 -1.82
N LEU A 84 -2.62 -17.64 -1.23
CA LEU A 84 -1.58 -17.35 -0.25
C LEU A 84 -2.13 -17.02 1.14
N LEU A 85 -3.41 -16.65 1.28
CA LEU A 85 -3.99 -16.34 2.59
C LEU A 85 -4.06 -17.59 3.47
N GLY A 86 -3.52 -17.48 4.67
CA GLY A 86 -3.64 -18.46 5.74
C GLY A 86 -4.29 -17.85 6.97
N LYS A 87 -4.18 -18.57 8.09
CA LYS A 87 -4.76 -18.19 9.38
C LYS A 87 -3.94 -17.12 10.12
N TYR A 88 -2.66 -17.00 9.81
CA TYR A 88 -1.70 -16.12 10.47
C TYR A 88 -1.19 -15.01 9.55
N GLY A 89 -1.88 -14.76 8.43
CA GLY A 89 -1.48 -13.83 7.37
C GLY A 89 -1.28 -14.56 6.05
N CYS A 90 -0.53 -13.98 5.11
CA CYS A 90 -0.27 -14.62 3.83
C CYS A 90 1.10 -15.32 3.80
N LYS A 91 1.22 -16.38 3.02
CA LYS A 91 2.51 -16.90 2.55
C LYS A 91 3.15 -15.85 1.64
N ARG A 92 4.48 -15.77 1.60
CA ARG A 92 5.16 -14.84 0.66
C ARG A 92 4.90 -15.26 -0.78
N PHE A 93 5.19 -16.51 -1.10
CA PHE A 93 4.86 -17.18 -2.35
C PHE A 93 4.77 -18.69 -2.09
N LEU A 94 4.24 -19.45 -3.06
CA LEU A 94 4.12 -20.90 -2.93
C LEU A 94 5.51 -21.57 -2.91
N ARG A 95 5.67 -22.63 -2.11
CA ARG A 95 6.93 -23.39 -1.96
C ARG A 95 8.10 -22.56 -1.41
N ASP A 96 7.78 -21.54 -0.64
CA ASP A 96 8.77 -20.75 0.09
C ASP A 96 9.33 -21.54 1.28
N GLY A 97 10.64 -21.81 1.24
CA GLY A 97 11.35 -22.58 2.26
C GLY A 97 11.81 -21.78 3.47
N PHE A 98 11.72 -20.44 3.43
CA PHE A 98 12.35 -19.60 4.44
C PHE A 98 11.75 -19.80 5.84
N LYS A 99 12.63 -20.09 6.79
CA LYS A 99 12.35 -20.43 8.20
C LYS A 99 11.36 -21.58 8.37
N THR A 100 11.16 -22.42 7.35
CA THR A 100 10.36 -23.64 7.48
C THR A 100 11.16 -24.70 8.24
N PRO A 101 10.50 -25.68 8.91
CA PRO A 101 11.22 -26.72 9.67
C PRO A 101 12.13 -27.63 8.85
N LYS A 102 11.99 -27.60 7.53
CA LYS A 102 12.77 -28.42 6.58
C LYS A 102 13.90 -27.62 5.93
N GLU A 103 14.03 -26.33 6.24
CA GLU A 103 15.08 -25.47 5.71
C GLU A 103 16.46 -25.86 6.28
N ASP A 104 17.49 -25.88 5.44
CA ASP A 104 18.88 -25.82 5.88
C ASP A 104 19.34 -24.36 5.94
N PRO A 105 19.52 -23.76 7.14
CA PRO A 105 19.85 -22.35 7.28
C PRO A 105 21.27 -21.99 6.82
N ASN A 106 22.12 -22.98 6.52
CA ASN A 106 23.51 -22.74 6.08
C ASN A 106 23.64 -22.58 4.57
N ARG A 107 22.58 -22.82 3.80
CA ARG A 107 22.61 -22.78 2.32
C ARG A 107 21.93 -21.52 1.80
N LEU A 108 22.56 -20.85 0.84
CA LEU A 108 22.01 -19.65 0.22
C LEU A 108 20.90 -19.92 -0.81
N TYR A 109 20.86 -21.11 -1.40
CA TYR A 109 19.91 -21.45 -2.44
C TYR A 109 19.32 -22.84 -2.22
N TYR A 110 18.05 -22.99 -2.60
CA TYR A 110 17.35 -24.27 -2.59
C TYR A 110 17.53 -25.00 -3.90
N GLU A 111 17.67 -26.31 -3.82
CA GLU A 111 17.65 -27.18 -4.96
C GLU A 111 16.20 -27.39 -5.45
N PRO A 112 15.99 -27.66 -6.75
CA PRO A 112 14.64 -27.82 -7.29
C PRO A 112 13.79 -28.89 -6.59
N TRP A 113 14.41 -29.93 -6.01
CA TRP A 113 13.70 -30.97 -5.27
C TRP A 113 13.30 -30.53 -3.85
N GLU A 114 14.05 -29.60 -3.23
CA GLU A 114 13.75 -29.08 -1.89
C GLU A 114 12.48 -28.23 -1.90
N LEU A 115 12.21 -27.52 -3.01
CA LEU A 115 10.99 -26.71 -3.17
C LEU A 115 9.70 -27.52 -2.97
N ARG A 116 9.69 -28.80 -3.36
CA ARG A 116 8.54 -29.69 -3.14
C ARG A 116 8.34 -30.03 -1.67
N MET A 117 9.40 -29.98 -0.86
CA MET A 117 9.33 -30.24 0.57
C MET A 117 8.69 -29.06 1.31
N PHE A 118 8.74 -27.85 0.77
CA PHE A 118 8.16 -26.66 1.42
C PHE A 118 6.67 -26.48 1.13
N GLU A 119 6.16 -27.17 0.12
CA GLU A 119 4.75 -27.13 -0.25
C GLU A 119 3.86 -27.45 0.95
N HIS A 120 2.87 -26.60 1.21
CA HIS A 120 1.92 -26.65 2.33
C HIS A 120 2.47 -26.27 3.72
N ILE A 121 3.79 -26.27 3.93
CA ILE A 121 4.39 -25.89 5.22
C ILE A 121 5.01 -24.48 5.21
N GLU A 122 4.79 -23.71 4.14
CA GLU A 122 5.35 -22.37 3.99
C GLU A 122 4.92 -21.47 5.14
N CYS A 123 5.85 -20.65 5.65
CA CYS A 123 5.57 -19.70 6.74
C CYS A 123 4.51 -18.66 6.34
N GLU A 124 3.66 -18.31 7.31
CA GLU A 124 2.63 -17.29 7.14
C GLU A 124 3.06 -15.99 7.82
N TRP A 125 2.85 -14.85 7.15
CA TRP A 125 3.38 -13.56 7.57
C TRP A 125 2.24 -12.60 7.94
N PRO A 126 2.13 -12.21 9.23
CA PRO A 126 1.11 -11.27 9.71
C PRO A 126 1.16 -9.90 9.01
N MET A 127 2.34 -9.52 8.50
CA MET A 127 2.53 -8.31 7.70
C MET A 127 1.50 -8.15 6.58
N PHE A 128 1.09 -9.26 5.93
CA PHE A 128 0.15 -9.17 4.83
C PHE A 128 -1.29 -8.90 5.27
N TYR A 129 -1.66 -9.23 6.52
CA TYR A 129 -2.89 -8.65 7.09
C TYR A 129 -2.79 -7.14 7.21
N CYS A 130 -1.64 -6.58 7.62
CA CYS A 130 -1.47 -5.13 7.66
C CYS A 130 -1.65 -4.51 6.26
N TYR A 131 -1.11 -5.13 5.22
CA TYR A 131 -1.34 -4.67 3.83
C TYR A 131 -2.81 -4.76 3.41
N LEU A 132 -3.50 -5.87 3.70
CA LEU A 132 -4.92 -6.03 3.37
C LEU A 132 -5.81 -5.04 4.13
N ILE A 133 -5.50 -4.76 5.40
CA ILE A 133 -6.17 -3.73 6.20
C ILE A 133 -5.97 -2.36 5.54
N LEU A 134 -4.73 -2.01 5.18
CA LEU A 134 -4.44 -0.73 4.53
C LEU A 134 -5.17 -0.62 3.19
N ASP A 135 -5.14 -1.66 2.36
CA ASP A 135 -5.88 -1.72 1.09
C ASP A 135 -7.38 -1.43 1.29
N ALA A 136 -8.00 -2.10 2.26
CA ALA A 136 -9.40 -1.92 2.61
C ALA A 136 -9.69 -0.49 3.09
N LEU A 137 -8.79 0.11 3.89
CA LEU A 137 -8.93 1.50 4.35
C LEU A 137 -8.79 2.51 3.22
N PHE A 138 -7.86 2.30 2.27
CA PHE A 138 -7.67 3.18 1.11
C PHE A 138 -8.81 3.08 0.09
N THR A 139 -9.44 1.91 -0.03
CA THR A 139 -10.59 1.68 -0.91
C THR A 139 -11.94 2.01 -0.25
N GLY A 140 -11.95 2.26 1.06
CA GLY A 140 -13.16 2.57 1.82
C GLY A 140 -13.99 1.36 2.25
N ASP A 141 -13.48 0.14 2.05
CA ASP A 141 -14.09 -1.10 2.49
C ASP A 141 -13.87 -1.31 4.00
N ARG A 142 -14.83 -0.84 4.80
CA ARG A 142 -14.75 -0.92 6.26
C ARG A 142 -14.94 -2.33 6.79
N ASP A 143 -15.70 -3.16 6.09
CA ASP A 143 -16.02 -4.51 6.54
C ASP A 143 -14.78 -5.41 6.40
N ALA A 144 -14.10 -5.36 5.25
CA ALA A 144 -12.83 -6.06 5.06
C ALA A 144 -11.75 -5.54 6.03
N ALA A 145 -11.67 -4.23 6.24
CA ALA A 145 -10.71 -3.64 7.17
C ALA A 145 -10.93 -4.16 8.61
N LEU A 146 -12.19 -4.31 9.04
CA LEU A 146 -12.54 -4.85 10.35
C LEU A 146 -12.20 -6.34 10.45
N GLU A 147 -12.61 -7.15 9.47
CA GLU A 147 -12.36 -8.60 9.43
C GLU A 147 -10.86 -8.91 9.57
N TYR A 148 -10.01 -8.28 8.76
CA TYR A 148 -8.57 -8.50 8.83
C TYR A 148 -7.95 -7.94 10.10
N SER A 149 -8.51 -6.87 10.67
CA SER A 149 -8.04 -6.33 11.95
C SER A 149 -8.32 -7.27 13.11
N GLU A 150 -9.50 -7.91 13.13
CA GLU A 150 -9.85 -8.92 14.14
C GLU A 150 -8.94 -10.14 14.04
N ARG A 151 -8.71 -10.65 12.82
CA ARG A 151 -7.77 -11.76 12.59
C ARG A 151 -6.34 -11.42 13.01
N LEU A 152 -5.87 -10.21 12.71
CA LEU A 152 -4.55 -9.75 13.13
C LEU A 152 -4.47 -9.63 14.67
N ASP A 153 -5.53 -9.14 15.32
CA ASP A 153 -5.61 -9.00 16.77
C ASP A 153 -5.52 -10.34 17.51
N GLU A 154 -6.05 -11.43 16.93
CA GLU A 154 -5.97 -12.79 17.48
C GLU A 154 -4.55 -13.37 17.47
N ILE A 155 -3.73 -12.97 16.49
CA ILE A 155 -2.37 -13.52 16.29
C ILE A 155 -1.26 -12.58 16.77
N MET A 156 -1.57 -11.39 17.27
CA MET A 156 -0.54 -10.52 17.86
C MET A 156 -0.11 -11.01 19.23
N ILE A 157 1.18 -10.82 19.53
CA ILE A 157 1.75 -11.16 20.83
C ILE A 157 1.51 -10.00 21.79
N LYS A 158 0.91 -10.26 22.95
CA LYS A 158 0.67 -9.26 23.99
C LYS A 158 1.82 -9.30 25.00
N THR A 159 2.44 -8.16 25.27
CA THR A 159 3.41 -8.02 26.37
C THR A 159 2.71 -7.96 27.72
N GLU A 160 3.47 -8.09 28.81
CA GLU A 160 2.96 -7.96 30.18
C GLU A 160 2.27 -6.60 30.41
N ASP A 161 2.79 -5.54 29.76
CA ASP A 161 2.22 -4.19 29.81
C ASP A 161 0.99 -4.00 28.89
N GLY A 162 0.53 -5.06 28.23
CA GLY A 162 -0.62 -5.04 27.32
C GLY A 162 -0.34 -4.51 25.91
N THR A 163 0.92 -4.26 25.56
CA THR A 163 1.30 -3.79 24.22
C THR A 163 1.18 -4.93 23.21
N LYS A 164 0.54 -4.66 22.06
CA LYS A 164 0.40 -5.63 20.97
C LYS A 164 1.58 -5.54 20.00
N LEU A 165 2.27 -6.66 19.81
CA LEU A 165 3.42 -6.81 18.92
C LEU A 165 3.08 -7.73 17.75
N VAL A 166 3.37 -7.26 16.53
CA VAL A 166 3.25 -8.06 15.31
C VAL A 166 4.54 -8.87 15.14
N PRO A 167 4.51 -10.22 15.19
CA PRO A 167 5.71 -11.03 14.94
C PRO A 167 6.06 -11.07 13.45
N GLU A 168 7.30 -11.46 13.14
CA GLU A 168 7.79 -11.57 11.77
C GLU A 168 6.99 -12.60 10.96
N LEU A 169 6.87 -13.82 11.48
CA LEU A 169 6.13 -14.90 10.81
C LEU A 169 5.66 -15.99 11.76
N TYR A 170 4.84 -16.89 11.23
CA TYR A 170 4.31 -18.08 11.88
C TYR A 170 4.69 -19.35 11.10
N ALA A 171 5.39 -20.26 11.77
CA ALA A 171 5.87 -21.52 11.19
C ALA A 171 5.17 -22.73 11.82
N VAL A 172 5.02 -23.80 11.05
CA VAL A 172 4.55 -25.09 11.55
C VAL A 172 5.63 -25.67 12.47
N PRO A 173 5.31 -26.19 13.67
CA PRO A 173 6.28 -26.91 14.49
C PRO A 173 6.81 -28.17 13.79
N ALA A 174 8.08 -28.52 13.97
CA ALA A 174 8.74 -29.61 13.25
C ALA A 174 8.04 -30.97 13.45
N GLU A 175 7.51 -31.19 14.65
CA GLU A 175 6.76 -32.37 15.05
C GLU A 175 5.37 -32.48 14.40
N LEU A 176 4.79 -31.35 13.98
CA LEU A 176 3.47 -31.28 13.34
C LEU A 176 3.54 -31.29 11.81
N VAL A 177 4.74 -31.18 11.22
CA VAL A 177 4.94 -31.20 9.76
C VAL A 177 4.29 -32.41 9.08
N PRO A 178 4.43 -33.66 9.59
CA PRO A 178 3.77 -34.81 8.95
C PRO A 178 2.24 -34.74 8.95
N ALA A 179 1.65 -34.06 9.94
CA ALA A 179 0.20 -33.85 10.01
C ALA A 179 -0.25 -32.73 9.06
N GLU A 180 0.51 -31.64 8.98
CA GLU A 180 0.24 -30.54 8.05
C GLU A 180 0.30 -30.99 6.58
N TYR A 181 1.23 -31.90 6.21
CA TYR A 181 1.24 -32.46 4.85
C TYR A 181 0.00 -33.31 4.52
N LYS A 182 -0.62 -33.94 5.53
CA LYS A 182 -1.83 -34.76 5.32
C LYS A 182 -3.07 -33.88 5.19
N GLU A 183 -3.18 -32.86 6.03
CA GLU A 183 -4.29 -31.92 6.06
C GLU A 183 -3.76 -30.48 6.18
N PRO A 184 -3.42 -29.83 5.04
CA PRO A 184 -2.87 -28.48 5.04
C PRO A 184 -3.76 -27.44 5.72
N GLY A 185 -3.15 -26.50 6.45
CA GLY A 185 -3.84 -25.41 7.13
C GLY A 185 -4.51 -25.80 8.46
N THR A 186 -4.35 -27.04 8.92
CA THR A 186 -4.99 -27.52 10.16
C THR A 186 -4.13 -27.32 11.40
N GLN A 187 -2.80 -27.31 11.26
CA GLN A 187 -1.91 -27.28 12.40
C GLN A 187 -1.74 -25.87 12.98
N ARG A 188 -1.60 -25.79 14.31
CA ARG A 188 -1.28 -24.53 14.98
C ARG A 188 0.18 -24.17 14.70
N ARG A 189 0.40 -22.93 14.26
CA ARG A 189 1.74 -22.39 13.99
C ARG A 189 2.27 -21.64 15.20
N ILE A 190 3.60 -21.58 15.31
CA ILE A 190 4.30 -20.85 16.36
C ILE A 190 4.97 -19.59 15.77
N PRO A 191 4.98 -18.47 16.50
CA PRO A 191 5.66 -17.27 16.04
C PRO A 191 7.17 -17.51 16.02
N LEU A 192 7.84 -17.12 14.94
CA LEU A 192 9.30 -17.15 14.83
C LEU A 192 9.83 -15.82 14.30
N GLY A 193 11.11 -15.57 14.55
CA GLY A 193 11.80 -14.36 14.09
C GLY A 193 11.65 -13.18 15.07
N GLN A 194 11.75 -11.97 14.54
CA GLN A 194 11.69 -10.75 15.35
C GLN A 194 10.26 -10.48 15.86
N SER A 195 10.14 -10.04 17.11
CA SER A 195 8.89 -9.54 17.68
C SER A 195 9.20 -8.34 18.61
N PRO A 196 8.78 -7.11 18.25
CA PRO A 196 8.04 -6.77 17.04
C PRO A 196 8.90 -6.88 15.77
N PHE A 197 8.28 -7.29 14.67
CA PHE A 197 8.87 -7.10 13.35
C PHE A 197 8.56 -5.69 12.88
N LEU A 198 9.58 -4.83 12.88
CA LEU A 198 9.40 -3.37 12.75
C LEU A 198 8.62 -2.96 11.50
N TRP A 199 8.83 -3.61 10.37
CA TRP A 199 8.10 -3.27 9.14
C TRP A 199 6.60 -3.59 9.31
N ALA A 200 6.24 -4.78 9.79
CA ALA A 200 4.85 -5.13 10.03
C ALA A 200 4.21 -4.24 11.12
N GLN A 201 4.96 -3.93 12.17
CA GLN A 201 4.52 -3.05 13.26
C GLN A 201 4.25 -1.64 12.76
N SER A 202 5.10 -1.09 11.90
CA SER A 202 4.89 0.23 11.30
C SER A 202 3.61 0.28 10.46
N LEU A 203 3.36 -0.74 9.63
CA LEU A 203 2.13 -0.83 8.83
C LEU A 203 0.89 -0.95 9.72
N TYR A 204 0.99 -1.72 10.81
CA TYR A 204 -0.08 -1.84 11.80
C TYR A 204 -0.42 -0.49 12.45
N ILE A 205 0.60 0.26 12.88
CA ILE A 205 0.42 1.59 13.49
C ILE A 205 -0.24 2.54 12.48
N ILE A 206 0.24 2.57 11.23
CA ILE A 206 -0.36 3.38 10.16
C ILE A 206 -1.83 3.00 9.96
N GLY A 207 -2.14 1.71 9.89
CA GLY A 207 -3.51 1.21 9.76
C GLY A 207 -4.41 1.65 10.91
N LYS A 208 -3.90 1.63 12.15
CA LYS A 208 -4.65 2.10 13.33
C LYS A 208 -4.91 3.61 13.30
N LEU A 209 -3.90 4.40 12.94
CA LEU A 209 -4.05 5.85 12.81
C LEU A 209 -5.07 6.23 11.74
N LEU A 210 -5.11 5.49 10.62
CA LEU A 210 -6.14 5.66 9.58
C LEU A 210 -7.53 5.26 10.07
N GLN A 211 -7.66 4.11 10.76
CA GLN A 211 -8.93 3.64 11.33
C GLN A 211 -9.53 4.64 12.32
N GLU A 212 -8.69 5.18 13.20
CA GLU A 212 -9.07 6.15 14.23
C GLU A 212 -9.16 7.59 13.71
N LYS A 213 -8.91 7.80 12.40
CA LYS A 213 -8.95 9.11 11.73
C LYS A 213 -7.95 10.13 12.28
N PHE A 214 -6.87 9.68 12.90
CA PHE A 214 -5.71 10.51 13.22
C PHE A 214 -4.86 10.81 11.99
N LEU A 215 -4.97 10.00 10.95
CA LEU A 215 -4.42 10.26 9.62
C LEU A 215 -5.52 10.19 8.57
N ALA A 216 -5.47 11.08 7.59
CA ALA A 216 -6.24 11.01 6.37
C ALA A 216 -5.45 10.27 5.26
N PRO A 217 -6.12 9.51 4.36
CA PRO A 217 -5.45 8.85 3.23
C PRO A 217 -4.59 9.78 2.37
N GLY A 218 -5.01 11.04 2.19
CA GLY A 218 -4.27 12.05 1.42
C GLY A 218 -2.94 12.49 2.07
N GLU A 219 -2.76 12.29 3.37
CA GLU A 219 -1.48 12.59 4.04
C GLU A 219 -0.42 11.52 3.74
N LEU A 220 -0.85 10.28 3.51
CA LEU A 220 0.02 9.16 3.15
C LEU A 220 0.22 9.01 1.64
N ASP A 221 -0.71 9.53 0.85
CA ASP A 221 -0.68 9.58 -0.62
C ASP A 221 -0.90 11.02 -1.10
N PRO A 222 0.09 11.92 -0.91
CA PRO A 222 -0.02 13.34 -1.24
C PRO A 222 -0.16 13.60 -2.74
N LEU A 223 0.33 12.66 -3.57
CA LEU A 223 0.22 12.73 -5.02
C LEU A 223 -1.12 12.16 -5.54
N ASN A 224 -1.98 11.66 -4.64
CA ASN A 224 -3.24 10.99 -4.94
C ASN A 224 -3.09 9.90 -6.01
N ARG A 225 -2.01 9.13 -5.94
CA ARG A 225 -1.70 8.06 -6.89
C ARG A 225 -2.75 6.98 -6.89
N ARG A 226 -3.41 6.73 -5.75
CA ARG A 226 -4.54 5.80 -5.67
C ARG A 226 -5.71 6.21 -6.59
N LEU A 227 -5.80 7.49 -6.94
CA LEU A 227 -6.81 8.07 -7.82
C LEU A 227 -6.27 8.31 -9.25
N CYS A 228 -5.11 7.73 -9.64
CA CYS A 228 -4.52 7.96 -10.96
C CYS A 228 -5.45 7.62 -12.15
N ALA A 229 -6.46 6.77 -11.95
CA ALA A 229 -7.49 6.47 -12.96
C ALA A 229 -8.53 7.61 -13.13
N GLU A 230 -8.68 8.47 -12.13
CA GLU A 230 -9.52 9.66 -12.24
C GLU A 230 -8.75 10.71 -13.02
N LYS A 231 -9.28 11.12 -14.18
CA LYS A 231 -8.79 12.32 -14.87
C LYS A 231 -8.78 13.44 -13.86
N LYS A 232 -7.59 13.92 -13.48
CA LYS A 232 -7.47 15.18 -12.74
C LYS A 232 -8.27 16.21 -13.54
N PRO A 233 -9.36 16.78 -13.00
CA PRO A 233 -9.93 17.96 -13.64
C PRO A 233 -8.79 18.97 -13.74
N ASP A 234 -8.67 19.68 -14.87
CA ASP A 234 -7.70 20.75 -14.99
C ASP A 234 -7.88 21.66 -13.78
N VAL A 235 -6.92 21.63 -12.85
CA VAL A 235 -6.95 22.50 -11.68
C VAL A 235 -6.49 23.85 -12.19
N VAL A 236 -7.40 24.56 -12.83
CA VAL A 236 -7.19 25.96 -13.18
C VAL A 236 -7.33 26.72 -11.88
N VAL A 237 -6.20 27.13 -11.31
CA VAL A 237 -6.20 28.12 -10.22
C VAL A 237 -6.70 29.43 -10.81
N GLN A 238 -7.97 29.72 -10.59
CA GLN A 238 -8.56 31.00 -10.95
C GLN A 238 -8.45 31.93 -9.75
N VAL A 239 -7.66 32.99 -9.90
CA VAL A 239 -7.58 34.05 -8.90
C VAL A 239 -8.65 35.08 -9.25
N VAL A 240 -9.58 35.31 -8.34
CA VAL A 240 -10.60 36.36 -8.45
C VAL A 240 -10.31 37.41 -7.39
N ILE A 241 -10.31 38.69 -7.79
CA ILE A 241 -10.16 39.82 -6.87
C ILE A 241 -11.56 40.31 -6.54
N LEU A 242 -11.89 40.36 -5.24
CA LEU A 242 -13.13 40.93 -4.74
C LEU A 242 -12.85 42.26 -4.06
N ALA A 243 -13.75 43.22 -4.24
CA ALA A 243 -13.71 44.46 -3.48
C ALA A 243 -14.36 44.25 -2.11
N GLU A 244 -13.72 44.76 -1.06
CA GLU A 244 -14.29 44.76 0.29
C GLU A 244 -15.57 45.58 0.35
N ASP A 245 -15.59 46.75 -0.32
CA ASP A 245 -16.70 47.67 -0.35
C ASP A 245 -16.90 48.34 -1.72
N VAL A 246 -17.97 49.15 -1.81
CA VAL A 246 -18.33 49.87 -3.04
C VAL A 246 -17.32 50.98 -3.38
N GLU A 247 -16.61 51.51 -2.38
CA GLU A 247 -15.60 52.56 -2.59
C GLU A 247 -14.37 52.02 -3.32
N ILE A 248 -13.84 50.87 -2.88
CA ILE A 248 -12.75 50.15 -3.51
C ILE A 248 -13.15 49.66 -4.90
N LYS A 249 -14.39 49.17 -5.07
CA LYS A 249 -14.93 48.77 -6.37
C LYS A 249 -14.88 49.92 -7.39
N ASN A 250 -15.30 51.12 -6.99
CA ASN A 250 -15.29 52.28 -7.86
C ASN A 250 -13.88 52.75 -8.22
N LYS A 251 -12.95 52.74 -7.25
CA LYS A 251 -11.53 53.06 -7.51
C LYS A 251 -10.87 52.08 -8.47
N LEU A 252 -11.19 50.79 -8.38
CA LEU A 252 -10.68 49.77 -9.29
C LEU A 252 -11.31 49.90 -10.68
N ALA A 253 -12.58 50.29 -10.77
CA ALA A 253 -13.25 50.57 -12.04
C ALA A 253 -12.63 51.75 -12.81
N GLU A 254 -12.10 52.77 -12.12
CA GLU A 254 -11.34 53.87 -12.76
C GLU A 254 -10.06 53.39 -13.45
N HIS A 255 -9.57 52.21 -13.10
CA HIS A 255 -8.41 51.56 -13.71
C HIS A 255 -8.79 50.40 -14.66
N ASP A 256 -10.05 50.35 -15.13
CA ASP A 256 -10.61 49.28 -15.96
C ASP A 256 -10.55 47.88 -15.31
N ILE A 257 -10.44 47.81 -13.97
CA ILE A 257 -10.46 46.55 -13.22
C ILE A 257 -11.87 46.33 -12.68
N LEU A 258 -12.62 45.45 -13.34
CA LEU A 258 -13.98 45.09 -12.94
C LEU A 258 -13.96 44.03 -11.84
N VAL A 259 -14.46 44.40 -10.65
CA VAL A 259 -14.55 43.51 -9.48
C VAL A 259 -15.95 43.52 -8.88
N GLN A 260 -16.31 42.41 -8.22
CA GLN A 260 -17.55 42.28 -7.45
C GLN A 260 -17.25 42.44 -5.97
N THR A 261 -18.23 42.91 -5.20
CA THR A 261 -18.13 42.93 -3.73
C THR A 261 -18.51 41.57 -3.14
N VAL A 262 -18.07 41.29 -1.91
CA VAL A 262 -18.42 40.06 -1.18
C VAL A 262 -19.95 39.86 -1.10
N ALA A 263 -20.71 40.93 -0.95
CA ALA A 263 -22.18 40.88 -0.92
C ALA A 263 -22.81 40.53 -2.29
N GLU A 264 -22.14 40.85 -3.40
CA GLU A 264 -22.64 40.63 -4.76
C GLU A 264 -22.37 39.20 -5.26
N VAL A 265 -21.45 38.45 -4.62
CA VAL A 265 -21.13 37.05 -4.96
C VAL A 265 -21.84 36.02 -4.09
N ALA A 266 -22.84 36.43 -3.30
CA ALA A 266 -23.68 35.49 -2.55
C ALA A 266 -24.33 34.46 -3.52
N PRO A 267 -24.33 33.15 -3.17
CA PRO A 267 -24.09 32.56 -1.85
C PRO A 267 -22.65 32.09 -1.57
N ILE A 268 -21.65 32.56 -2.31
CA ILE A 268 -20.26 32.12 -2.13
C ILE A 268 -19.68 32.77 -0.86
N GLU A 269 -19.41 31.97 0.17
CA GLU A 269 -18.71 32.42 1.38
C GLU A 269 -17.20 32.47 1.12
N VAL A 270 -16.61 33.66 1.28
CA VAL A 270 -15.16 33.90 1.15
C VAL A 270 -14.66 34.24 2.55
N SER A 271 -13.87 33.33 3.13
CA SER A 271 -13.29 33.44 4.48
C SER A 271 -11.89 34.05 4.49
#